data_AF-A0A074KXI8-F1
#
_entry.id   AF-A0A074KXI8-F1
#
_cell.length_a   1.000
_cell.length_b   1.000
_cell.length_c   1.000
_cell.angle_alpha   90.00
_cell.angle_beta   90.00
_cell.angle_gamma   90.00
#
_symmetry.space_group_name_H-M   'P 1'
#
loop_
_entity.id
_entity.type
_entity.pdbx_description
1 polymer ?
#
loop_
_entity_poly.entity_id
_entity_poly.type
_entity_poly.pdbx_seq_one_letter_code
_entity_poly.pdbx_strand_id
1 'polypeptide(L)'
;MNQDSFIPLSAVSQKWLEEKFRNLEEKISSIEPARKSIKDEWLTLQEFMEATGVKSHYSISKMVSISEERGEKFRSKFLGKRRYIHRSEVEKYFSGEFEK
;
A
#
# COMPACT_ATOMS: atom_id res chain seq x y z
N MET A 1 33.76 10.31 1.86
CA MET A 1 34.20 10.95 0.61
C MET A 1 34.04 9.92 -0.50
N ASN A 2 32.97 10.01 -1.29
CA ASN A 2 32.82 9.17 -2.48
C ASN A 2 33.75 9.76 -3.54
N GLN A 3 34.85 9.07 -3.83
CA GLN A 3 35.63 9.37 -5.02
C GLN A 3 34.82 8.85 -6.20
N ASP A 4 34.04 9.74 -6.84
CA ASP A 4 33.52 9.50 -8.18
C ASP A 4 34.72 9.47 -9.13
N SER A 5 35.33 8.29 -9.24
CA SER A 5 36.33 7.99 -10.24
C SER A 5 35.69 8.15 -11.62
N PHE A 6 35.93 9.30 -12.25
CA PHE A 6 35.51 9.57 -13.62
C PHE A 6 36.25 8.60 -14.55
N ILE A 7 35.58 7.53 -14.96
CA ILE A 7 36.13 6.57 -15.92
C ILE A 7 35.98 7.17 -17.32
N PRO A 8 37.08 7.43 -18.05
CA PRO A 8 36.97 7.90 -19.43
C PRO A 8 36.23 6.86 -20.26
N LEU A 9 35.32 7.28 -21.14
CA LEU A 9 34.49 6.41 -21.99
C LEU A 9 35.32 5.38 -22.80
N SER A 10 36.60 5.66 -23.05
CA SER A 10 37.56 4.75 -23.72
C SER A 10 38.05 3.59 -22.85
N ALA A 11 37.92 3.65 -21.53
CA ALA A 11 38.29 2.60 -20.58
C ALA A 11 37.09 1.75 -20.13
N VAL A 12 35.89 2.11 -20.59
CA VAL A 12 34.66 1.41 -20.24
C VAL A 12 34.47 0.22 -21.20
N SER A 13 34.84 -0.97 -20.73
CA SER A 13 34.55 -2.21 -21.47
C SER A 13 33.04 -2.43 -21.58
N GLN A 14 32.56 -2.84 -22.76
CA GLN A 14 31.15 -3.17 -22.98
C GLN A 14 30.63 -4.19 -21.94
N LYS A 15 31.47 -5.14 -21.54
CA LYS A 15 31.16 -6.12 -20.49
C LYS A 15 30.92 -5.48 -19.12
N TRP A 16 31.65 -4.41 -18.81
CA TRP A 16 31.48 -3.69 -17.54
C TRP A 16 30.15 -2.93 -17.52
N LEU A 17 29.75 -2.33 -18.64
CA LEU A 17 28.43 -1.69 -18.75
C LEU A 17 27.31 -2.71 -18.60
N GLU A 18 27.39 -3.84 -19.32
CA GLU A 18 26.40 -4.92 -19.23
C GLU A 18 26.25 -5.45 -17.80
N GLU A 19 27.37 -5.61 -17.07
CA GLU A 19 27.36 -6.04 -15.67
C GLU A 19 26.75 -4.99 -14.73
N LYS A 20 26.98 -3.70 -14.97
CA LYS A 20 26.35 -2.61 -14.22
C LYS A 20 24.86 -2.49 -14.51
N PHE A 21 24.45 -2.64 -15.77
CA PHE A 21 23.04 -2.67 -16.16
C PHE A 21 22.31 -3.85 -15.53
N ARG A 22 22.89 -5.06 -15.57
CA ARG A 22 22.29 -6.25 -14.95
C ARG A 22 22.13 -6.09 -13.42
N ASN A 23 23.14 -5.53 -12.74
CA ASN A 23 23.04 -5.21 -11.31
C ASN A 23 21.96 -4.16 -11.00
N LEU A 24 21.73 -3.21 -11.90
CA LEU A 24 20.66 -2.21 -11.76
C LEU A 24 19.29 -2.84 -11.95
N GLU A 25 19.12 -3.72 -12.94
CA GLU A 25 17.88 -4.45 -13.19
C GLU A 25 17.50 -5.36 -12.01
N GLU A 26 18.46 -6.10 -11.44
CA GLU A 26 18.23 -6.92 -10.25
C GLU A 26 17.80 -6.07 -9.04
N LYS A 27 18.47 -4.92 -8.84
CA LYS A 27 18.08 -3.98 -7.79
C LYS A 27 16.68 -3.43 -8.01
N ILE A 28 16.32 -3.05 -9.24
CA ILE A 28 14.98 -2.54 -9.57
C ILE A 28 13.91 -3.62 -9.35
N SER A 29 14.16 -4.86 -9.80
CA SER A 29 13.25 -5.99 -9.61
C SER A 29 13.01 -6.31 -8.13
N SER A 30 14.06 -6.19 -7.29
CA SER A 30 13.94 -6.36 -5.83
C SER A 30 13.14 -5.24 -5.14
N ILE A 31 12.99 -4.06 -5.76
CA ILE A 31 12.30 -2.90 -5.20
C ILE A 31 10.79 -2.90 -5.53
N GLU A 32 10.37 -3.57 -6.61
CA GLU A 32 8.95 -3.68 -6.97
C GLU A 32 8.04 -4.34 -5.91
N PRO A 33 8.44 -5.42 -5.20
CA PRO A 33 7.59 -5.97 -4.13
C PRO A 33 7.48 -5.03 -2.92
N ALA A 34 8.48 -4.18 -2.66
CA ALA A 34 8.47 -3.26 -1.52
C ALA A 34 7.60 -2.00 -1.76
N ARG A 35 7.38 -1.59 -3.02
CA ARG A 35 6.55 -0.42 -3.35
C ARG A 35 5.04 -0.67 -3.29
N LYS A 36 4.58 -1.92 -3.37
CA LYS A 36 3.15 -2.26 -3.25
C LYS A 36 2.66 -2.18 -1.79
N SER A 37 3.49 -2.50 -0.80
CA SER A 37 3.01 -2.74 0.57
C SER A 37 2.49 -1.50 1.32
N ILE A 38 2.97 -0.28 1.01
CA ILE A 38 2.64 0.91 1.83
C ILE A 38 1.37 1.63 1.32
N LYS A 39 1.06 1.55 0.03
CA LYS A 39 -0.18 2.11 -0.52
C LYS A 39 -1.38 1.16 -0.35
N ASP A 40 -1.14 -0.14 -0.25
CA ASP A 40 -2.18 -1.17 -0.15
C ASP A 40 -2.83 -1.30 1.24
N GLU A 41 -2.33 -0.60 2.28
CA GLU A 41 -2.86 -0.75 3.64
C GLU A 41 -4.06 0.17 3.93
N TRP A 42 -4.10 1.37 3.34
CA TRP A 42 -5.11 2.38 3.67
C TRP A 42 -5.89 2.81 2.44
N LEU A 43 -7.12 2.33 2.36
CA LEU A 43 -8.05 2.62 1.28
C LEU A 43 -8.78 3.94 1.57
N THR A 44 -9.04 4.73 0.55
CA THR A 44 -10.02 5.80 0.65
C THR A 44 -11.41 5.22 0.90
N LEU A 45 -12.32 6.07 1.39
CA LEU A 45 -13.72 5.67 1.57
C LEU A 45 -14.35 5.10 0.29
N GLN A 46 -14.02 5.68 -0.86
CA GLN A 46 -14.53 5.25 -2.16
C GLN A 46 -13.98 3.87 -2.56
N GLU A 47 -12.68 3.64 -2.41
CA GLU A 47 -12.06 2.34 -2.68
C GLU A 47 -12.58 1.25 -1.74
N PHE A 48 -12.82 1.60 -0.46
CA PHE A 48 -13.45 0.67 0.49
C PHE A 48 -14.87 0.28 0.05
N MET A 49 -15.67 1.25 -0.39
CA MET A 49 -17.04 1.00 -0.88
C MET A 49 -17.05 0.17 -2.16
N GLU A 50 -16.11 0.41 -3.07
CA GLU A 50 -15.95 -0.37 -4.28
C GLU A 50 -15.52 -1.81 -3.98
N ALA A 51 -14.57 -2.00 -3.06
CA ALA A 51 -14.08 -3.32 -2.67
C ALA A 51 -15.14 -4.16 -1.93
N THR A 52 -15.94 -3.53 -1.05
CA THR A 52 -16.97 -4.24 -0.24
C THR A 52 -18.33 -4.31 -0.92
N GLY A 53 -18.56 -3.53 -1.99
CA GLY A 53 -19.87 -3.37 -2.61
C GLY A 53 -20.87 -2.57 -1.77
N VAL A 54 -20.42 -1.95 -0.68
CA VAL A 54 -21.25 -1.16 0.23
C VAL A 54 -21.66 0.15 -0.44
N LYS A 55 -22.97 0.35 -0.59
CA LYS A 55 -23.52 1.51 -1.32
C LYS A 55 -23.75 2.74 -0.46
N SER A 56 -23.71 2.62 0.87
CA SER A 56 -24.06 3.73 1.77
C SER A 56 -23.01 4.00 2.84
N HIS A 57 -22.82 5.29 3.12
CA HIS A 57 -22.04 5.75 4.27
C HIS A 57 -22.64 5.27 5.60
N TYR A 58 -23.97 5.09 5.65
CA TYR A 58 -24.67 4.58 6.83
C TYR A 58 -24.20 3.17 7.21
N SER A 59 -24.00 2.29 6.22
CA SER A 59 -23.49 0.93 6.45
C SER A 59 -22.08 0.96 7.05
N ILE A 60 -21.25 1.91 6.65
CA ILE A 60 -19.90 2.10 7.22
C ILE A 60 -20.00 2.61 8.65
N SER A 61 -20.90 3.56 8.93
CA SER A 61 -21.17 4.00 10.31
C SER A 61 -21.66 2.85 11.18
N LYS A 62 -22.51 1.95 10.65
CA LYS A 62 -22.96 0.74 11.35
C LYS A 62 -21.79 -0.19 11.68
N MET A 63 -20.84 -0.40 10.77
CA MET A 63 -19.63 -1.19 11.03
C MET A 63 -18.77 -0.59 12.14
N VAL A 64 -18.65 0.75 12.17
CA VAL A 64 -17.96 1.46 13.26
C VAL A 64 -18.64 1.17 14.59
N SER A 65 -19.96 1.34 14.67
CA SER A 65 -20.74 1.07 15.88
C SER A 65 -20.63 -0.38 16.34
N ILE A 66 -20.70 -1.34 15.43
CA ILE A 66 -20.54 -2.77 15.77
C ILE A 66 -19.14 -3.06 16.32
N SER A 67 -18.10 -2.44 15.76
CA SER A 67 -16.73 -2.57 16.27
C SER A 67 -16.64 -2.03 17.70
N GLU A 68 -17.19 -0.83 17.93
CA GLU A 68 -17.21 -0.18 19.25
C GLU A 68 -17.98 -1.00 20.29
N GLU A 69 -19.13 -1.58 19.92
CA GLU A 69 -19.91 -2.48 20.77
C GLU A 69 -19.14 -3.75 21.17
N ARG A 70 -18.26 -4.24 20.28
CA ARG A 70 -17.38 -5.39 20.55
C ARG A 70 -16.14 -5.02 21.36
N GLY A 71 -15.95 -3.73 21.69
CA GLY A 71 -14.75 -3.22 22.35
C GLY A 71 -13.53 -3.14 21.42
N GLU A 72 -13.73 -3.29 20.11
CA GLU A 72 -12.69 -3.17 19.10
C GLU A 72 -12.70 -1.78 18.47
N LYS A 73 -11.51 -1.28 18.07
CA LYS A 73 -11.41 -0.03 17.33
C LYS A 73 -11.53 -0.30 15.84
N PHE A 74 -12.50 0.33 15.19
CA PHE A 74 -12.58 0.39 13.72
C PHE A 74 -11.39 1.18 13.18
N ARG A 75 -10.52 0.54 12.39
CA ARG A 75 -9.29 1.14 11.89
C ARG A 75 -9.58 2.12 10.75
N SER A 76 -9.95 3.34 11.12
CA SER A 76 -10.09 4.47 10.19
C SER A 76 -9.29 5.68 10.65
N LYS A 77 -8.79 6.45 9.68
CA LYS A 77 -8.05 7.70 9.91
C LYS A 77 -8.59 8.81 9.01
N PHE A 78 -8.54 10.05 9.51
CA PHE A 78 -8.88 11.23 8.74
C PHE A 78 -7.61 11.98 8.34
N LEU A 79 -7.49 12.32 7.06
CA LEU A 79 -6.45 13.20 6.54
C LEU A 79 -7.13 14.43 5.92
N GLY A 80 -7.20 15.50 6.68
CA GLY A 80 -8.01 16.68 6.34
C GLY A 80 -9.50 16.31 6.27
N LYS A 81 -10.12 16.50 5.11
CA LYS A 81 -11.54 16.18 4.86
C LYS A 81 -11.77 14.75 4.38
N ARG A 82 -10.72 13.98 4.09
CA ARG A 82 -10.82 12.63 3.53
C ARG A 82 -10.71 11.58 4.62
N ARG A 83 -11.61 10.60 4.59
CA ARG A 83 -11.58 9.41 5.44
C ARG A 83 -10.87 8.27 4.70
N TYR A 84 -9.97 7.61 5.42
CA TYR A 84 -9.27 6.41 4.99
C TYR A 84 -9.61 5.27 5.94
N ILE A 85 -9.77 4.08 5.39
CA ILE A 85 -10.13 2.86 6.10
C ILE A 85 -9.02 1.84 5.83
N HIS A 86 -8.58 1.15 6.88
CA HIS A 86 -7.55 0.14 6.75
C HIS A 86 -8.10 -1.07 5.99
N ARG A 87 -7.27 -1.70 5.14
CA ARG A 87 -7.64 -2.87 4.34
C ARG A 87 -8.14 -4.04 5.18
N SER A 88 -7.63 -4.21 6.41
CA SER A 88 -8.14 -5.25 7.32
C SER A 88 -9.64 -5.12 7.62
N GLU A 89 -10.20 -3.91 7.58
CA GLU A 89 -11.65 -3.73 7.79
C GLU A 89 -12.46 -4.31 6.61
N VAL A 90 -11.88 -4.38 5.41
CA VAL A 90 -12.48 -5.07 4.26
C VAL A 90 -12.51 -6.57 4.52
N GLU A 91 -11.41 -7.13 5.05
CA GLU A 91 -11.34 -8.55 5.40
C GLU A 91 -12.36 -8.90 6.50
N LYS A 92 -12.47 -8.06 7.53
CA LYS A 92 -13.50 -8.18 8.57
C LYS A 92 -14.93 -8.09 8.03
N TYR A 93 -15.14 -7.28 7.00
CA TYR A 93 -16.44 -7.22 6.33
C TYR A 93 -16.79 -8.55 5.66
N PHE A 94 -15.85 -9.12 4.90
CA PHE A 94 -16.07 -10.41 4.25
C PHE A 94 -16.07 -11.61 5.21
N SER A 95 -15.45 -11.51 6.39
CA SER A 95 -15.55 -12.53 7.43
C SER A 95 -16.91 -12.54 8.14
N GLY A 96 -17.79 -11.58 7.84
CA GLY A 96 -19.11 -11.46 8.46
C GLY A 96 -19.08 -10.83 9.86
N GLU A 97 -17.96 -10.23 10.27
CA GLU A 97 -17.86 -9.61 11.60
C GLU A 97 -18.83 -8.44 11.81
N PHE A 98 -19.38 -7.86 10.75
CA PHE A 98 -20.35 -6.77 10.83
C PHE A 98 -21.80 -7.19 10.59
N GLU A 99 -22.05 -8.49 10.42
CA GLU A 99 -23.40 -9.06 10.42
C GLU A 99 -23.75 -9.44 11.86
N LYS A 100 -24.71 -8.72 12.45
CA LYS A 100 -25.20 -8.91 13.82
C LYS A 100 -26.71 -9.02 13.75
#